data_AF-A0A9N8HFA6-F1
#
_entry.id   AF-A0A9N8HFA6-F1
#
_cell.length_a   1.000
_cell.length_b   1.000
_cell.length_c   1.000
_cell.angle_alpha   90.00
_cell.angle_beta   90.00
_cell.angle_gamma   90.00
#
_symmetry.space_group_name_H-M   'P 1'
#
loop_
_entity.id
_entity.type
_entity.pdbx_description
1 polymer ?
#
loop_
_entity_poly.entity_id
_entity_poly.type
_entity_poly.pdbx_seq_one_letter_code
_entity_poly.pdbx_strand_id
1 'polypeptide(L)'
;MDWLLSEPLLDAALAQISTLEQFASLESNFKVAEESGKDIPDSVRVKLGDKKQKLWVQLVQNETQSYMDKSGLGALVTAKQKWDDVHFMAEAHGVGSSIPMVSYTGLSQKELEDGMNLFYAYLASNKLSLTNPELQKQVAHAIAEAYKEVHETATGEFGGYDPFQSMVDHTPEKVRQIVEGV
;
A
#
# COMPACT_ATOMS: atom_id res chain seq x y z
N MET A 1 -2.05 16.98 37.86
CA MET A 1 -0.94 17.16 36.89
C MET A 1 -1.41 18.21 35.93
N ASP A 2 -0.60 19.22 35.67
CA ASP A 2 -0.95 20.29 34.73
C ASP A 2 -0.73 19.77 33.31
N TRP A 3 -1.80 19.44 32.60
CA TRP A 3 -1.71 18.81 31.27
C TRP A 3 -0.98 19.70 30.26
N LEU A 4 -1.06 21.02 30.45
CA LEU A 4 -0.33 22.04 29.68
C LEU A 4 1.19 21.84 29.70
N LEU A 5 1.75 21.35 30.81
CA LEU A 5 3.19 21.05 30.91
C LEU A 5 3.55 19.67 30.35
N SER A 6 2.59 18.75 30.30
CA SER A 6 2.78 17.41 29.74
C SER A 6 2.53 17.33 28.24
N GLU A 7 1.86 18.32 27.64
CA GLU A 7 1.53 18.32 26.22
C GLU A 7 2.77 18.37 25.31
N PRO A 8 3.79 19.23 25.55
CA PRO A 8 5.03 19.19 24.77
C PRO A 8 5.81 17.88 24.94
N LEU A 9 5.75 17.28 26.13
CA LEU A 9 6.38 15.99 26.41
C LEU A 9 5.67 14.83 25.69
N LEU A 10 4.34 14.88 25.64
CA LEU A 10 3.54 13.96 24.85
C LEU A 10 3.85 14.10 23.36
N ASP A 11 3.88 15.31 22.83
CA ASP A 11 4.19 15.55 21.42
C ASP A 11 5.60 15.02 21.08
N ALA A 12 6.58 15.24 21.96
CA ALA A 12 7.93 14.68 21.80
C ALA A 12 7.95 13.14 21.87
N ALA A 13 7.16 12.53 22.75
CA ALA A 13 7.04 11.08 22.85
C ALA A 13 6.38 10.49 21.59
N LEU A 14 5.28 11.09 21.12
CA LEU A 14 4.60 10.69 19.89
C LEU A 14 5.49 10.85 18.66
N ALA A 15 6.38 11.84 18.65
CA ALA A 15 7.36 12.02 17.57
C ALA A 15 8.38 10.87 17.52
N GLN A 16 8.76 10.30 18.67
CA GLN A 16 9.74 9.22 18.76
C GLN A 16 9.15 7.82 18.54
N ILE A 17 7.84 7.64 18.74
CA ILE A 17 7.17 6.36 18.49
C ILE A 17 7.08 6.12 16.98
N SER A 18 7.69 5.04 16.51
CA SER A 18 7.69 4.63 15.10
C SER A 18 7.01 3.28 14.85
N THR A 19 6.62 2.56 15.91
CA THR A 19 6.00 1.24 15.81
C THR A 19 4.74 1.12 16.67
N LEU A 20 3.83 0.21 16.31
CA LEU A 20 2.63 -0.09 17.10
C LEU A 20 2.95 -0.70 18.48
N GLU A 21 4.05 -1.42 18.62
CA GLU A 21 4.46 -2.02 19.91
C GLU A 21 4.89 -0.93 20.92
N GLN A 22 5.69 0.04 20.45
CA GLN A 22 6.05 1.22 21.24
C GLN A 22 4.80 2.03 21.60
N PHE A 23 3.86 2.17 20.66
CA PHE A 23 2.59 2.84 20.90
C PHE A 23 1.72 2.10 21.93
N ALA A 24 1.65 0.77 21.89
CA ALA A 24 0.88 -0.05 22.83
C ALA A 24 1.39 0.11 24.28
N SER A 25 2.71 0.27 24.45
CA SER A 25 3.31 0.56 25.75
C SER A 25 2.86 1.94 26.28
N LEU A 26 2.77 2.94 25.40
CA LEU A 26 2.24 4.27 25.75
C LEU A 26 0.74 4.21 26.10
N GLU A 27 -0.07 3.52 25.29
CA GLU A 27 -1.50 3.30 25.54
C GLU A 27 -1.73 2.63 26.90
N SER A 28 -0.94 1.62 27.25
CA SER A 28 -1.03 0.95 28.55
C SER A 28 -0.76 1.91 29.71
N ASN A 29 0.22 2.80 29.58
CA ASN A 29 0.52 3.79 30.61
C ASN A 29 -0.62 4.81 30.77
N PHE A 30 -1.24 5.22 29.68
CA PHE A 30 -2.41 6.11 29.72
C PHE A 30 -3.62 5.41 30.34
N LYS A 31 -3.85 4.14 30.03
CA LYS A 31 -4.93 3.35 30.64
C LYS A 31 -4.76 3.23 32.16
N VAL A 32 -3.55 2.94 32.64
CA VAL A 32 -3.25 2.92 34.09
C VAL A 32 -3.49 4.29 34.74
N ALA A 33 -3.20 5.38 34.02
CA ALA A 33 -3.46 6.74 34.49
C ALA A 33 -4.97 7.02 34.64
N GLU A 34 -5.79 6.61 33.67
CA GLU A 34 -7.26 6.71 33.75
C GLU A 34 -7.83 5.86 34.89
N GLU A 35 -7.37 4.61 35.02
CA GLU A 35 -7.77 3.71 36.12
C GLU A 35 -7.38 4.26 37.50
N SER A 36 -6.33 5.07 37.56
CA SER A 36 -5.90 5.78 38.78
C SER A 36 -6.68 7.09 39.03
N GLY A 37 -7.73 7.36 38.26
CA GLY A 37 -8.61 8.52 38.41
C GLY A 37 -8.05 9.82 37.84
N LYS A 38 -7.02 9.77 36.97
CA LYS A 38 -6.57 10.94 36.23
C LYS A 38 -7.43 11.13 34.98
N ASP A 39 -8.08 12.27 34.88
CA ASP A 39 -8.81 12.64 33.68
C ASP A 39 -7.84 13.00 32.55
N ILE A 40 -7.99 12.34 31.40
CA ILE A 40 -7.22 12.61 30.18
C ILE A 40 -8.04 13.57 29.31
N PRO A 41 -7.49 14.74 28.93
CA PRO A 41 -8.16 15.67 28.02
C PRO A 41 -8.48 15.02 26.67
N ASP A 42 -9.63 15.35 26.10
CA ASP A 42 -10.04 14.81 24.80
C ASP A 42 -9.06 15.17 23.68
N SER A 43 -8.39 16.34 23.76
CA SER A 43 -7.32 16.71 22.81
C SER A 43 -6.17 15.72 22.80
N VAL A 44 -5.81 15.15 23.95
CA VAL A 44 -4.78 14.11 24.08
C VAL A 44 -5.28 12.78 23.51
N ARG A 45 -6.54 12.41 23.76
CA ARG A 45 -7.15 11.20 23.19
C ARG A 45 -7.17 11.24 21.65
N VAL A 46 -7.52 12.39 21.08
CA VAL A 46 -7.49 12.61 19.62
C VAL A 46 -6.07 12.45 19.08
N LYS A 47 -5.06 13.10 19.69
CA LYS A 47 -3.66 12.97 19.27
C LYS A 47 -3.15 11.52 19.32
N LEU A 48 -3.52 10.77 20.35
CA LEU A 48 -3.19 9.35 20.47
C LEU A 48 -3.86 8.53 19.36
N GLY A 49 -5.15 8.75 19.11
CA GLY A 49 -5.90 8.12 18.02
C GLY A 49 -5.27 8.38 16.65
N ASP A 50 -4.94 9.64 16.35
CA ASP A 50 -4.30 10.04 15.09
C ASP A 50 -2.94 9.37 14.92
N LYS A 51 -2.13 9.30 15.98
CA LYS A 51 -0.82 8.63 15.92
C LYS A 51 -0.97 7.14 15.68
N LYS A 52 -1.90 6.48 16.37
CA LYS A 52 -2.21 5.05 16.16
C LYS A 52 -2.62 4.77 14.73
N GLN A 53 -3.52 5.60 14.18
CA GLN A 53 -3.97 5.48 12.80
C GLN A 53 -2.82 5.68 11.81
N LYS A 54 -1.96 6.67 12.02
CA LYS A 54 -0.77 6.89 11.18
C LYS A 54 0.17 5.69 11.19
N LEU A 55 0.47 5.14 12.37
CA LEU A 55 1.31 3.95 12.51
C LEU A 55 0.69 2.73 11.84
N TRP A 56 -0.64 2.58 11.93
CA TRP A 56 -1.36 1.52 11.26
C TRP A 56 -1.27 1.63 9.73
N VAL A 57 -1.52 2.82 9.18
CA VAL A 57 -1.37 3.09 7.74
C VAL A 57 0.05 2.80 7.28
N GLN A 58 1.07 3.22 8.03
CA GLN A 58 2.47 2.94 7.72
C GLN A 58 2.77 1.44 7.75
N LEU A 59 2.21 0.69 8.69
CA LEU A 59 2.38 -0.76 8.74
C LEU A 59 1.78 -1.44 7.51
N VAL A 60 0.54 -1.07 7.14
CA VAL A 60 -0.11 -1.59 5.91
C VAL A 60 0.75 -1.28 4.69
N GLN A 61 1.25 -0.04 4.57
CA GLN A 61 2.12 0.37 3.46
C GLN A 61 3.42 -0.44 3.42
N ASN A 62 4.10 -0.61 4.55
CA ASN A 62 5.36 -1.36 4.62
C ASN A 62 5.18 -2.83 4.25
N GLU A 63 4.14 -3.48 4.76
CA GLU A 63 3.83 -4.88 4.43
C GLU A 63 3.43 -5.04 2.96
N THR A 64 2.62 -4.12 2.44
CA THR A 64 2.23 -4.07 1.02
C THR A 64 3.45 -3.93 0.12
N GLN A 65 4.34 -2.97 0.43
CA GLN A 65 5.56 -2.75 -0.32
C GLN A 65 6.49 -3.97 -0.24
N SER A 66 6.69 -4.54 0.95
CA SER A 66 7.51 -5.74 1.11
C SER A 66 7.00 -6.92 0.28
N TYR A 67 5.68 -7.09 0.22
CA TYR A 67 5.06 -8.11 -0.63
C TYR A 67 5.29 -7.81 -2.11
N MET A 68 4.99 -6.58 -2.55
CA MET A 68 5.14 -6.14 -3.94
C MET A 68 6.57 -6.28 -4.47
N ASP A 69 7.56 -5.99 -3.63
CA ASP A 69 8.98 -6.11 -3.97
C ASP A 69 9.37 -7.58 -4.17
N LYS A 70 8.92 -8.46 -3.28
CA LYS A 70 9.18 -9.91 -3.37
C LYS A 70 8.46 -10.57 -4.55
N SER A 71 7.25 -10.09 -4.84
CA SER A 71 6.40 -10.64 -5.89
C SER A 71 6.70 -10.06 -7.27
N GLY A 72 7.61 -9.09 -7.39
CA GLY A 72 7.90 -8.38 -8.64
C GLY A 72 6.82 -7.42 -9.12
N LEU A 73 5.66 -7.36 -8.45
CA LEU A 73 4.57 -6.43 -8.80
C LEU A 73 5.03 -4.97 -8.63
N GLY A 74 5.88 -4.69 -7.65
CA GLY A 74 6.41 -3.35 -7.40
C GLY A 74 7.15 -2.76 -8.60
N ALA A 75 7.90 -3.58 -9.33
CA ALA A 75 8.59 -3.15 -10.54
C ALA A 75 7.63 -2.75 -11.66
N LEU A 76 6.53 -3.50 -11.82
CA LEU A 76 5.49 -3.22 -12.82
C LEU A 76 4.72 -1.95 -12.50
N VAL A 77 4.33 -1.77 -11.24
CA VAL A 77 3.67 -0.55 -10.75
C VAL A 77 4.59 0.67 -10.93
N THR A 78 5.88 0.54 -10.60
CA THR A 78 6.85 1.62 -10.80
C THR A 78 7.03 1.99 -12.28
N ALA A 79 7.03 1.00 -13.17
CA ALA A 79 7.12 1.26 -14.61
C ALA A 79 5.89 2.04 -15.11
N LYS A 80 4.69 1.62 -14.69
CA LYS A 80 3.45 2.34 -14.97
C LYS A 80 3.49 3.79 -14.46
N GLN A 81 3.84 4.02 -13.19
CA GLN A 81 3.88 5.37 -12.62
C GLN A 81 4.83 6.30 -13.38
N LYS A 82 6.02 5.80 -13.76
CA LYS A 82 6.95 6.57 -14.58
C LYS A 82 6.38 6.91 -15.96
N TRP A 83 5.61 6.00 -16.54
CA TRP A 83 4.92 6.25 -17.80
C TRP A 83 3.83 7.31 -17.65
N ASP A 84 2.99 7.21 -16.62
CA ASP A 84 1.95 8.20 -16.33
C ASP A 84 2.54 9.61 -16.18
N ASP A 85 3.68 9.73 -15.47
CA ASP A 85 4.40 11.01 -15.31
C ASP A 85 4.89 11.56 -16.66
N VAL A 86 5.49 10.72 -17.50
CA VAL A 86 5.98 11.12 -18.83
C VAL A 86 4.82 11.51 -19.75
N HIS A 87 3.72 10.75 -19.74
CA HIS A 87 2.53 11.02 -20.53
C HIS A 87 1.89 12.35 -20.11
N PHE A 88 1.71 12.56 -18.81
CA PHE A 88 1.17 13.80 -18.26
C PHE A 88 2.03 15.01 -18.64
N MET A 89 3.36 14.91 -18.55
CA MET A 89 4.25 15.99 -18.97
C MET A 89 4.13 16.26 -20.48
N ALA A 90 4.05 15.23 -21.30
CA ALA A 90 3.93 15.39 -22.75
C ALA A 90 2.59 16.03 -23.17
N GLU A 91 1.49 15.67 -22.51
CA GLU A 91 0.19 16.34 -22.70
C GLU A 91 0.24 17.81 -22.25
N ALA A 92 0.82 18.09 -21.08
CA ALA A 92 0.97 19.45 -20.56
C ALA A 92 1.82 20.36 -21.47
N HIS A 93 2.77 19.78 -22.21
CA HIS A 93 3.62 20.50 -23.16
C HIS A 93 3.08 20.52 -24.60
N GLY A 94 1.85 20.04 -24.83
CA GLY A 94 1.18 20.11 -26.14
C GLY A 94 1.72 19.14 -27.20
N VAL A 95 2.50 18.13 -26.78
CA VAL A 95 3.04 17.04 -27.64
C VAL A 95 2.26 15.72 -27.48
N GLY A 96 1.14 15.75 -26.76
CA GLY A 96 0.31 14.56 -26.48
C GLY A 96 -0.23 13.82 -27.71
N SER A 97 -0.27 14.45 -28.89
CA SER A 97 -0.73 13.81 -30.14
C SER A 97 0.37 13.10 -30.94
N SER A 98 1.64 13.18 -30.52
CA SER A 98 2.78 12.60 -31.24
C SER A 98 3.58 11.57 -30.43
N ILE A 99 3.12 11.19 -29.24
CA ILE A 99 3.64 10.00 -28.56
C ILE A 99 3.16 8.80 -29.39
N PRO A 100 4.06 8.01 -30.01
CA PRO A 100 3.65 6.80 -30.70
C PRO A 100 2.89 5.91 -29.69
N MET A 101 1.96 5.07 -30.15
CA MET A 101 1.32 4.03 -29.32
C MET A 101 2.38 3.03 -28.83
N VAL A 102 3.22 3.46 -27.90
CA VAL A 102 4.22 2.67 -27.21
C VAL A 102 3.53 2.26 -25.92
N SER A 103 3.28 0.96 -25.80
CA SER A 103 2.99 0.21 -24.59
C SER A 103 2.86 1.03 -23.30
N TYR A 104 1.65 1.05 -22.73
CA TYR A 104 1.15 2.01 -21.72
C TYR A 104 1.82 1.93 -20.33
N THR A 105 2.89 1.13 -20.17
CA THR A 105 3.76 1.16 -18.97
C THR A 105 5.22 1.45 -19.28
N GLY A 106 5.54 1.80 -20.53
CA GLY A 106 6.92 1.92 -21.01
C GLY A 106 7.69 0.59 -21.06
N LEU A 107 7.02 -0.53 -20.78
CA LEU A 107 7.57 -1.88 -20.90
C LEU A 107 7.27 -2.45 -22.28
N SER A 108 8.11 -3.34 -22.79
CA SER A 108 7.75 -4.18 -23.93
C SER A 108 6.74 -5.26 -23.51
N GLN A 109 6.01 -5.83 -24.49
CA GLN A 109 5.10 -6.98 -24.26
C GLN A 109 5.80 -8.10 -23.47
N LYS A 110 7.03 -8.43 -23.85
CA LYS A 110 7.82 -9.49 -23.20
C LYS A 110 8.15 -9.15 -21.74
N GLU A 111 8.55 -7.91 -21.45
CA GLU A 111 8.87 -7.49 -20.08
C GLU A 111 7.63 -7.49 -19.18
N LEU A 112 6.47 -7.09 -19.72
CA LEU A 112 5.20 -7.20 -19.02
C LEU A 112 4.86 -8.67 -18.75
N GLU A 113 4.91 -9.53 -19.76
CA GLU A 113 4.65 -10.98 -19.62
C GLU A 113 5.58 -11.64 -18.59
N ASP A 114 6.89 -11.40 -18.68
CA ASP A 114 7.88 -11.96 -17.78
C ASP A 114 7.63 -11.51 -16.32
N GLY A 115 7.35 -10.22 -16.10
CA GLY A 115 7.07 -9.68 -14.78
C GLY A 115 5.76 -10.20 -14.19
N MET A 116 4.71 -10.29 -15.01
CA MET A 116 3.41 -10.82 -14.60
C MET A 116 3.48 -12.32 -14.29
N ASN A 117 4.20 -13.10 -15.10
CA ASN A 117 4.44 -14.51 -14.82
C ASN A 117 5.20 -14.72 -13.51
N LEU A 118 6.19 -13.86 -13.21
CA LEU A 118 6.89 -13.88 -11.93
C LEU A 118 5.93 -13.57 -10.76
N PHE A 119 5.05 -12.58 -10.93
CA PHE A 119 4.01 -12.26 -9.95
C PHE A 119 3.06 -13.44 -9.71
N TYR A 120 2.57 -14.09 -10.76
CA TYR A 120 1.68 -15.25 -10.64
C TYR A 120 2.36 -16.46 -10.01
N ALA A 121 3.62 -16.73 -10.38
CA ALA A 121 4.40 -17.77 -9.74
C ALA A 121 4.57 -17.50 -8.24
N TYR A 122 4.80 -16.25 -7.85
CA TYR A 122 4.88 -15.86 -6.45
C TYR A 122 3.52 -16.05 -5.74
N LEU A 123 2.42 -15.59 -6.33
CA LEU A 123 1.06 -15.76 -5.80
C LEU A 123 0.69 -17.22 -5.57
N ALA A 124 1.04 -18.11 -6.50
CA ALA A 124 0.77 -19.54 -6.38
C ALA A 124 1.58 -20.20 -5.26
N SER A 125 2.77 -19.67 -4.96
CA SER A 125 3.75 -20.28 -4.07
C SER A 125 3.76 -19.68 -2.66
N ASN A 126 3.34 -18.43 -2.50
CA ASN A 126 3.49 -17.66 -1.26
C ASN A 126 2.16 -17.01 -0.89
N LYS A 127 1.52 -17.54 0.16
CA LYS A 127 0.37 -16.88 0.78
C LYS A 127 0.84 -15.79 1.72
N LEU A 128 0.09 -14.67 1.76
CA LEU A 128 0.29 -13.66 2.78
C LEU A 128 -0.01 -14.30 4.15
N SER A 129 0.94 -14.22 5.07
CA SER A 129 0.84 -14.82 6.40
C SER A 129 1.13 -13.75 7.44
N LEU A 130 0.11 -12.95 7.77
CA LEU A 130 0.21 -11.94 8.82
C LEU A 130 -0.58 -12.39 10.05
N THR A 131 -0.02 -12.19 11.24
CA THR A 131 -0.64 -12.60 12.50
C THR A 131 -1.96 -11.88 12.78
N ASN A 132 -2.14 -10.66 12.25
CA ASN A 132 -3.34 -9.86 12.42
C ASN A 132 -4.27 -10.01 11.19
N PRO A 133 -5.49 -10.57 11.34
CA PRO A 133 -6.41 -10.77 10.22
C PRO A 133 -6.89 -9.47 9.56
N GLU A 134 -7.05 -8.39 10.33
CA GLU A 134 -7.45 -7.09 9.78
C GLU A 134 -6.34 -6.49 8.93
N LEU A 135 -5.10 -6.60 9.40
CA LEU A 135 -3.91 -6.18 8.65
C LEU A 135 -3.78 -7.00 7.36
N GLN A 136 -3.95 -8.33 7.44
CA GLN A 136 -3.91 -9.22 6.27
C GLN A 136 -4.93 -8.79 5.20
N LYS A 137 -6.16 -8.50 5.61
CA LYS A 137 -7.22 -8.05 4.70
C LYS A 137 -6.90 -6.70 4.05
N GLN A 138 -6.37 -5.74 4.82
CA GLN A 138 -6.01 -4.42 4.29
C GLN A 138 -4.81 -4.50 3.32
N VAL A 139 -3.79 -5.30 3.65
CA VAL A 139 -2.63 -5.53 2.78
C VAL A 139 -3.05 -6.26 1.50
N ALA A 140 -3.87 -7.30 1.60
CA ALA A 140 -4.40 -8.01 0.42
C ALA A 140 -5.21 -7.09 -0.50
N HIS A 141 -6.02 -6.20 0.08
CA HIS A 141 -6.74 -5.18 -0.67
C HIS A 141 -5.79 -4.20 -1.37
N ALA A 142 -4.77 -3.69 -0.66
CA ALA A 142 -3.81 -2.76 -1.24
C ALA A 142 -3.00 -3.39 -2.40
N ILE A 143 -2.60 -4.66 -2.26
CA ILE A 143 -1.95 -5.42 -3.34
C ILE A 143 -2.87 -5.57 -4.55
N ALA A 144 -4.16 -5.86 -4.32
CA ALA A 144 -5.13 -6.01 -5.39
C ALA A 144 -5.40 -4.69 -6.14
N GLU A 145 -5.46 -3.56 -5.44
CA GLU A 145 -5.58 -2.24 -6.07
C GLU A 145 -4.32 -1.89 -6.89
N ALA A 146 -3.12 -2.13 -6.35
CA ALA A 146 -1.87 -1.94 -7.10
C ALA A 146 -1.81 -2.84 -8.34
N TYR A 147 -2.29 -4.08 -8.23
CA TYR A 147 -2.41 -4.99 -9.35
C TYR A 147 -3.43 -4.50 -10.38
N LYS A 148 -4.59 -4.00 -9.94
CA LYS A 148 -5.66 -3.50 -10.80
C LYS A 148 -5.16 -2.42 -11.75
N GLU A 149 -4.35 -1.48 -11.25
CA GLU A 149 -3.78 -0.43 -12.10
C GLU A 149 -2.93 -1.00 -13.26
N VAL A 150 -2.11 -2.03 -12.98
CA VAL A 150 -1.31 -2.72 -14.00
C VAL A 150 -2.19 -3.57 -14.91
N HIS A 151 -3.21 -4.22 -14.35
CA HIS A 151 -4.15 -5.08 -15.06
C HIS A 151 -4.96 -4.30 -16.10
N GLU A 152 -5.61 -3.21 -15.69
CA GLU A 152 -6.38 -2.33 -16.55
C GLU A 152 -5.53 -1.74 -17.67
N THR A 153 -4.24 -1.50 -17.40
CA THR A 153 -3.29 -1.00 -18.40
C THR A 153 -3.03 -2.01 -19.51
N ALA A 154 -3.03 -3.29 -19.22
CA ALA A 154 -2.76 -4.32 -20.22
C ALA A 154 -4.03 -4.85 -20.89
N THR A 155 -5.16 -4.86 -20.18
CA THR A 155 -6.43 -5.39 -20.70
C THR A 155 -7.38 -4.31 -21.22
N GLY A 156 -7.07 -3.03 -21.00
CA GLY A 156 -7.88 -1.91 -21.43
C GLY A 156 -7.83 -1.66 -22.94
N GLU A 157 -8.86 -1.00 -23.47
CA GLU A 157 -8.99 -0.69 -24.91
C GLU A 157 -7.84 0.16 -25.48
N PHE A 158 -7.07 0.83 -24.60
CA PHE A 158 -5.95 1.71 -24.95
C PHE A 158 -4.57 1.15 -24.57
N GLY A 159 -4.49 -0.08 -24.05
CA GLY A 159 -3.31 -0.63 -23.39
C GLY A 159 -2.11 -0.92 -24.30
N GLY A 160 -2.33 -1.10 -25.59
CA GLY A 160 -1.26 -1.43 -26.56
C GLY A 160 -0.58 -2.79 -26.31
N TYR A 161 -1.05 -3.56 -25.33
CA TYR A 161 -0.59 -4.92 -25.02
C TYR A 161 -1.60 -5.94 -25.55
N ASP A 162 -1.11 -7.09 -26.01
CA ASP A 162 -1.96 -8.24 -26.28
C ASP A 162 -2.18 -8.99 -24.97
N PRO A 163 -3.41 -9.02 -24.40
CA PRO A 163 -3.66 -9.71 -23.15
C PRO A 163 -3.42 -11.22 -23.33
N PHE A 164 -2.52 -11.78 -22.52
CA PHE A 164 -2.27 -13.22 -22.49
C PHE A 164 -3.17 -13.91 -21.46
N GLN A 165 -3.49 -15.19 -21.69
CA GLN A 165 -4.52 -15.94 -20.94
C GLN A 165 -4.38 -15.86 -19.42
N SER A 166 -3.16 -16.00 -18.88
CA SER A 166 -2.90 -15.91 -17.44
C SER A 166 -3.32 -14.57 -16.83
N MET A 167 -3.33 -13.49 -17.63
CA MET A 167 -3.76 -12.15 -17.20
C MET A 167 -5.27 -12.00 -17.12
N VAL A 168 -6.00 -12.76 -17.93
CA VAL A 168 -7.47 -12.84 -17.87
C VAL A 168 -7.92 -13.69 -16.68
N ASP A 169 -7.17 -14.76 -16.37
CA ASP A 169 -7.53 -15.70 -15.31
C ASP A 169 -7.33 -15.14 -13.89
N HIS A 170 -6.51 -14.11 -13.72
CA HIS A 170 -6.19 -13.48 -12.44
C HIS A 170 -6.76 -12.07 -12.32
N THR A 171 -8.09 -11.93 -12.24
CA THR A 171 -8.70 -10.61 -11.99
C THR A 171 -8.23 -10.00 -10.65
N PRO A 172 -8.32 -8.68 -10.45
CA PRO A 172 -7.95 -8.05 -9.18
C PRO A 172 -8.66 -8.64 -7.97
N GLU A 173 -9.96 -8.93 -8.07
CA GLU A 173 -10.71 -9.64 -7.04
C GLU A 173 -10.16 -11.04 -6.77
N LYS A 174 -9.74 -11.75 -7.81
CA LYS A 174 -9.16 -13.09 -7.68
C LYS A 174 -7.79 -13.03 -7.01
N VAL A 175 -6.95 -12.06 -7.40
CA VAL A 175 -5.67 -11.79 -6.74
C VAL A 175 -5.91 -11.49 -5.26
N ARG A 176 -6.88 -10.64 -4.92
CA ARG A 176 -7.23 -10.35 -3.53
C ARG A 176 -7.56 -11.62 -2.76
N GLN A 177 -8.45 -12.48 -3.30
CA GLN A 177 -8.83 -13.73 -2.64
C GLN A 177 -7.63 -14.65 -2.41
N ILE A 178 -6.77 -14.81 -3.42
CA ILE A 178 -5.57 -15.64 -3.34
C ILE A 178 -4.60 -15.12 -2.27
N VAL A 179 -4.35 -13.80 -2.26
CA VAL A 179 -3.46 -13.15 -1.30
C VAL A 179 -4.05 -13.19 0.12
N GLU A 180 -5.35 -12.91 0.27
CA GLU A 180 -6.08 -12.97 1.54
C GLU A 180 -6.14 -14.40 2.10
N GLY A 181 -5.99 -15.41 1.23
CA GLY A 181 -5.96 -16.83 1.59
C GLY A 181 -7.33 -17.47 1.77
N VAL A 182 -8.36 -16.88 1.14
CA VAL A 182 -9.78 -17.28 1.20
C VAL A 182 -10.13 -18.28 0.10
#